data_AF-A0A8S3D0K5-F1
#
_entry.id   AF-A0A8S3D0K5-F1
#
_cell.length_a   1.000
_cell.length_b   1.000
_cell.length_c   1.000
_cell.angle_alpha   90.00
_cell.angle_beta   90.00
_cell.angle_gamma   90.00
#
_symmetry.space_group_name_H-M   'P 1'
#
loop_
_entity.id
_entity.type
_entity.pdbx_description
1 polymer ?
#
loop_
_entity_poly.entity_id
_entity_poly.type
_entity_poly.pdbx_seq_one_letter_code
_entity_poly.pdbx_strand_id
1 'polypeptide(L)' 'LIKLDSRGKIIEEKLVLAQLIQRDDLLKVQPGETIPTDGRIIDGVTSCDESLITGESMPVDKTVGAQVIGGTKNLDGLII' A
#
# COMPACT_ATOMS: atom_id res chain seq x y z
N LEU A 1 -6.23 4.76 6.31
CA LEU A 1 -5.60 6.10 6.35
C LEU A 1 -5.01 6.32 7.73
N ILE A 2 -3.74 6.71 7.80
CA ILE A 2 -3.00 6.89 9.05
C ILE A 2 -2.40 8.29 9.15
N LYS A 3 -2.04 8.70 10.38
CA LYS A 3 -1.15 9.83 10.62
C LYS A 3 0.06 9.37 11.43
N LEU A 4 1.22 9.89 11.07
CA LEU A 4 2.49 9.64 11.75
C LEU A 4 2.88 10.85 12.60
N ASP A 5 3.59 10.61 13.71
CA ASP A 5 4.30 11.66 14.44
C ASP A 5 5.66 11.97 13.78
N SER A 6 6.40 12.93 14.36
CA SER A 6 7.74 13.31 13.89
C SER A 6 8.80 12.20 14.02
N ARG A 7 8.49 11.08 14.67
CA ARG A 7 9.35 9.90 14.82
C ARG A 7 8.90 8.73 13.94
N GLY A 8 7.89 8.93 13.08
CA GLY A 8 7.33 7.89 12.21
C GLY A 8 6.39 6.92 12.91
N LYS A 9 5.94 7.20 14.14
CA LYS A 9 4.99 6.34 14.85
C LYS A 9 3.56 6.68 14.45
N ILE A 10 2.74 5.66 14.21
CA ILE A 10 1.29 5.83 13.98
C ILE A 10 0.64 6.40 15.24
N ILE A 11 0.02 7.57 15.11
CA ILE A 11 -0.73 8.25 16.17
C ILE A 11 -2.24 8.23 15.95
N GLU A 12 -2.68 8.01 14.71
CA GLU A 12 -4.09 7.93 14.35
C GLU A 12 -4.25 6.95 13.18
N GLU A 13 -5.30 6.13 13.24
CA GLU A 13 -5.71 5.24 12.17
C GLU A 13 -7.23 5.32 12.00
N LYS A 14 -7.67 5.46 10.75
CA LYS A 14 -9.08 5.48 10.38
C LYS A 14 -9.34 4.70 9.10
N LEU A 15 -10.45 3.97 9.11
CA LEU A 15 -11.05 3.41 7.91
C LEU A 15 -11.81 4.51 7.19
N VAL A 16 -11.54 4.67 5.91
CA VAL A 16 -12.19 5.65 5.03
C VAL A 16 -12.58 4.96 3.73
N LEU A 17 -13.63 5.46 3.09
CA LEU A 17 -13.99 5.02 1.75
C LEU A 17 -12.88 5.44 0.77
N ALA A 18 -12.61 4.60 -0.22
CA ALA A 18 -11.57 4.85 -1.23
C ALA A 18 -11.74 6.20 -1.93
N GLN A 19 -12.98 6.66 -2.16
CA GLN A 19 -13.27 7.96 -2.80
C GLN A 19 -12.79 9.16 -1.96
N LEU A 20 -12.59 8.99 -0.65
CA LEU A 20 -12.17 10.08 0.25
C LEU A 20 -10.65 10.19 0.38
N ILE A 21 -9.90 9.29 -0.25
CA ILE A 21 -8.44 9.32 -0.28
C ILE A 21 -8.00 10.54 -1.11
N GLN A 22 -7.08 11.32 -0.57
CA GLN A 22 -6.47 12.48 -1.23
C GLN A 22 -5.00 12.22 -1.57
N ARG A 23 -4.42 13.12 -2.37
CA ARG A 23 -2.97 13.09 -2.63
C ARG A 23 -2.21 13.26 -1.32
N ASP A 24 -1.10 12.57 -1.20
CA ASP A 24 -0.21 12.57 -0.04
C ASP A 24 -0.80 11.98 1.25
N ASP A 25 -1.97 11.34 1.18
CA ASP A 25 -2.50 10.51 2.27
C ASP A 25 -1.62 9.27 2.49
N LEU A 26 -1.40 8.91 3.75
CA LEU A 26 -0.67 7.70 4.13
C LEU A 26 -1.64 6.55 4.38
N LEU A 27 -1.44 5.43 3.69
CA LEU A 27 -2.35 4.30 3.69
C LEU A 27 -1.64 3.06 4.19
N LYS A 28 -1.99 2.61 5.38
CA LYS A 28 -1.60 1.29 5.87
C LYS A 28 -2.38 0.22 5.11
N VAL A 29 -1.68 -0.69 4.45
CA VAL A 29 -2.25 -1.83 3.73
C VAL A 29 -1.74 -3.13 4.36
N GLN A 30 -2.65 -3.98 4.82
CA GLN A 30 -2.31 -5.25 5.45
C GLN A 30 -2.04 -6.35 4.42
N PRO A 31 -1.31 -7.42 4.80
CA PRO A 31 -1.16 -8.60 3.96
C PRO A 31 -2.53 -9.18 3.55
N GLY A 32 -2.69 -9.49 2.28
CA GLY A 32 -3.93 -9.98 1.68
C GLY A 32 -4.92 -8.90 1.25
N GLU A 33 -4.72 -7.63 1.60
CA GLU A 33 -5.59 -6.53 1.20
C GLU A 33 -5.32 -6.06 -0.24
N THR A 34 -6.35 -5.45 -0.84
CA THR A 34 -6.22 -4.77 -2.13
C THR A 34 -5.67 -3.38 -1.92
N ILE A 35 -4.68 -3.00 -2.73
CA ILE A 35 -4.11 -1.66 -2.73
C ILE A 35 -5.18 -0.70 -3.27
N PRO A 36 -5.61 0.31 -2.51
CA PRO A 36 -6.79 1.12 -2.87
C PRO A 36 -6.54 2.13 -3.99
N THR A 37 -5.28 2.55 -4.19
CA THR A 37 -4.88 3.54 -5.20
C THR A 37 -3.42 3.34 -5.60
N ASP A 38 -3.02 3.89 -6.73
CA ASP A 38 -1.60 4.01 -7.09
C ASP A 38 -0.85 4.82 -6.05
N GLY A 39 0.40 4.44 -5.80
CA GLY A 39 1.21 5.09 -4.79
C GLY A 39 2.67 4.63 -4.79
N ARG A 40 3.37 5.00 -3.71
CA ARG A 40 4.77 4.64 -3.48
C ARG A 40 4.92 4.17 -2.05
N ILE A 41 5.59 3.03 -1.86
CA ILE A 41 5.85 2.50 -0.52
C ILE A 41 6.82 3.43 0.20
N ILE A 42 6.45 3.87 1.40
CA ILE A 42 7.29 4.66 2.30
C ILE A 42 7.82 3.82 3.46
N ASP A 43 7.15 2.71 3.81
CA ASP A 43 7.60 1.78 4.84
C ASP A 43 7.17 0.34 4.53
N GLY A 44 7.99 -0.63 4.93
CA GLY A 44 7.76 -2.06 4.72
C GLY A 44 8.36 -2.66 3.44
N VAL A 45 8.18 -3.98 3.33
CA VAL A 45 8.60 -4.83 2.20
C VAL A 45 7.52 -5.88 1.99
N THR A 46 7.13 -6.14 0.74
CA THR A 46 6.09 -7.12 0.41
C THR A 46 6.28 -7.68 -1.00
N SER A 47 5.43 -8.62 -1.39
CA SER A 47 5.19 -8.97 -2.78
C SER A 47 3.76 -8.56 -3.19
N CYS A 48 3.61 -8.09 -4.42
CA CYS A 48 2.32 -7.67 -4.99
C CYS A 48 1.91 -8.59 -6.13
N ASP A 49 0.67 -9.08 -6.09
CA ASP A 49 0.03 -9.75 -7.23
C ASP A 49 -0.53 -8.68 -8.18
N GLU A 50 0.26 -8.38 -9.20
CA GLU A 50 -0.10 -7.46 -10.29
C GLU A 50 -0.65 -8.21 -11.52
N SER A 51 -0.87 -9.52 -11.44
CA SER A 51 -1.19 -10.39 -12.59
C SER A 51 -2.44 -9.94 -13.36
N LEU A 52 -3.45 -9.43 -12.66
CA LEU A 52 -4.68 -8.92 -13.26
C LEU A 52 -4.48 -7.64 -14.07
N ILE A 53 -3.43 -6.86 -13.78
CA ILE A 53 -3.19 -5.55 -14.38
C ILE A 53 -2.05 -5.60 -15.39
N THR A 54 -0.92 -6.22 -15.04
CA THR A 54 0.29 -6.26 -15.87
C THR A 54 0.42 -7.55 -16.67
N GLY A 55 -0.28 -8.62 -16.26
CA GLY A 55 -0.16 -9.95 -16.87
C GLY A 55 1.04 -10.77 -16.39
N GLU A 56 1.85 -10.25 -15.45
CA GLU A 56 2.93 -11.03 -14.86
C GLU A 56 2.38 -12.11 -13.94
N SER A 57 2.73 -13.38 -14.20
CA SER A 57 2.16 -14.52 -13.47
C SER A 57 2.74 -14.70 -12.07
N MET A 58 3.95 -14.21 -11.82
CA MET A 58 4.58 -14.28 -10.51
C MET A 58 4.37 -12.96 -9.77
N PRO A 59 4.16 -13.01 -8.44
CA PRO A 59 4.16 -11.81 -7.62
C PRO A 59 5.47 -11.03 -7.77
N VAL A 60 5.35 -9.70 -7.75
CA VAL A 60 6.48 -8.79 -7.89
C VAL A 60 6.90 -8.29 -6.51
N ASP A 61 8.17 -8.49 -6.15
CA ASP A 61 8.72 -7.97 -4.89
C ASP A 61 8.78 -6.44 -4.91
N LYS A 62 8.36 -5.82 -3.81
CA LYS A 62 8.31 -4.37 -3.62
C LYS A 62 8.94 -3.99 -2.29
N THR A 63 9.79 -2.98 -2.33
CA THR A 63 10.44 -2.39 -1.16
C THR A 63 10.13 -0.89 -1.08
N VAL A 64 10.54 -0.26 0.02
CA VAL A 64 10.49 1.20 0.17
C VAL A 64 11.01 1.91 -1.09
N GLY A 65 10.22 2.87 -1.57
CA GLY A 65 10.49 3.63 -2.78
C GLY A 65 9.93 3.02 -4.07
N ALA A 66 9.44 1.78 -4.05
CA ALA A 66 8.80 1.16 -5.21
C ALA A 66 7.38 1.72 -5.45
N GLN A 67 6.98 1.75 -6.72
CA GLN A 67 5.60 2.07 -7.11
C GLN A 67 4.70 0.85 -6.96
N VAL A 68 3.48 1.10 -6.49
CA VAL A 68 2.39 0.13 -6.39
C VAL A 68 1.19 0.60 -7.19
N ILE A 69 0.43 -0.35 -7.72
CA ILE A 69 -0.70 -0.09 -8.60
C ILE A 69 -2.01 -0.36 -7.84
N GLY A 70 -2.95 0.58 -7.90
CA GLY A 70 -4.28 0.43 -7.34
C GLY A 70 -5.03 -0.75 -7.96
N GLY A 71 -5.74 -1.50 -7.12
CA GLY A 71 -6.47 -2.71 -7.52
C GLY A 71 -5.64 -3.98 -7.49
N THR A 72 -4.32 -3.90 -7.32
CA THR A 72 -3.46 -5.09 -7.12
C THR A 72 -3.53 -5.58 -5.67
N LYS A 73 -3.10 -6.82 -5.43
CA LYS A 73 -3.18 -7.43 -4.11
C LYS A 73 -1.83 -7.43 -3.41
N ASN A 74 -1.81 -6.91 -2.19
CA ASN A 74 -0.68 -7.07 -1.28
C ASN A 74 -0.69 -8.50 -0.72
N LEU A 75 0.43 -9.24 -0.75
CA LEU A 75 0.43 -10.65 -0.35
C LEU A 75 0.98 -10.88 1.06
N ASP A 76 2.20 -10.42 1.36
CA ASP A 76 2.95 -10.92 2.51
C ASP A 76 3.15 -9.89 3.62
N GLY A 77 3.62 -8.68 3.27
CA GLY A 77 4.09 -7.69 4.22
C GLY A 77 3.10 -6.56 4.47
N LEU A 78 3.18 -5.96 5.65
CA LEU A 78 2.50 -4.70 5.91
C LEU A 78 3.29 -3.57 5.24
N ILE A 79 2.59 -2.75 4.46
CA ILE A 79 3.17 -1.59 3.78
C ILE A 79 2.41 -0.32 4.11
N ILE A 80 3.11 0.81 4.00
CA ILE A 80 2.56 2.17 4.10
C ILE A 80 2.97 2.96 2.86
#